data_AF-A0AAJ2ZBX4-F1
#
_entry.id   AF-A0AAJ2ZBX4-F1
#
_cell.length_a   1.000
_cell.length_b   1.000
_cell.length_c   1.000
_cell.angle_alpha   90.00
_cell.angle_beta   90.00
_cell.angle_gamma   90.00
#
_symmetry.space_group_name_H-M   'P 1'
#
loop_
_entity.id
_entity.type
_entity.pdbx_description
1 polymer ?
#
loop_
_entity_poly.entity_id
_entity_poly.type
_entity_poly.pdbx_seq_one_letter_code
_entity_poly.pdbx_strand_id
1 'polypeptide(L)'
;MLEPTRFRSSQDAVLPDDVTDPLLWRAAYDVAVAHQPDATGRCPSLLCAGRSAPCEPMVNARRAMRLARGGARRAEFRETPGRSARDRRRAA
;
A
#
# COMPACT_ATOMS: atom_id res chain seq x y z
N MET A 1 28.12 -14.03 10.52
CA MET A 1 26.73 -14.49 10.37
C MET A 1 26.05 -13.56 9.40
N LEU A 2 25.85 -13.96 8.14
CA LEU A 2 24.91 -13.23 7.30
C LEU A 2 23.52 -13.51 7.89
N GLU A 3 22.82 -12.46 8.30
CA GLU A 3 21.37 -12.54 8.51
C GLU A 3 20.78 -13.32 7.33
N PRO A 4 19.87 -14.29 7.55
CA PRO A 4 19.18 -14.89 6.42
C PRO A 4 18.60 -13.70 5.66
N THR A 5 19.13 -13.46 4.46
CA THR A 5 18.56 -12.52 3.51
C THR A 5 17.16 -13.04 3.33
N ARG A 6 16.22 -12.51 4.13
CA ARG A 6 14.82 -12.89 4.10
C ARG A 6 14.47 -12.70 2.65
N PHE A 7 14.26 -13.80 1.93
CA PHE A 7 13.92 -13.76 0.52
C PHE A 7 12.72 -12.83 0.43
N ARG A 8 12.96 -11.62 -0.07
CA ARG A 8 11.93 -10.61 -0.17
C ARG A 8 11.13 -11.06 -1.38
N SER A 9 10.00 -11.72 -1.16
CA SER A 9 9.10 -12.16 -2.25
C SER A 9 8.73 -11.00 -3.18
N SER A 10 8.84 -9.76 -2.70
CA SER A 10 8.71 -8.53 -3.46
C SER A 10 9.81 -8.27 -4.52
N GLN A 11 10.94 -8.98 -4.49
CA GLN A 11 11.99 -8.90 -5.51
C GLN A 11 11.51 -9.49 -6.85
N ASP A 12 10.73 -10.56 -6.80
CA ASP A 12 10.14 -11.22 -7.98
C ASP A 12 8.74 -10.68 -8.32
N ALA A 13 8.18 -9.83 -7.46
CA ALA A 13 6.84 -9.29 -7.65
C ALA A 13 6.85 -8.17 -8.71
N VAL A 14 6.02 -8.35 -9.74
CA VAL A 14 5.74 -7.30 -10.71
C VAL A 14 4.99 -6.16 -10.01
N LEU A 15 5.56 -4.96 -10.05
CA LEU A 15 4.89 -3.78 -9.54
C LEU A 15 3.80 -3.34 -10.52
N PRO A 16 2.58 -3.08 -10.04
CA PRO A 16 1.56 -2.41 -10.84
C PRO A 16 2.03 -1.02 -11.29
N ASP A 17 1.65 -0.61 -12.51
CA ASP A 17 2.07 0.66 -13.11
C ASP A 17 1.54 1.90 -12.37
N ASP A 18 0.47 1.75 -11.58
CA ASP A 18 -0.15 2.82 -10.79
C ASP A 18 0.47 2.97 -9.38
N VAL A 19 1.55 2.26 -9.05
CA VAL A 19 2.23 2.38 -7.76
C VAL A 19 3.01 3.69 -7.68
N THR A 20 2.60 4.56 -6.74
CA THR A 20 3.31 5.82 -6.42
C THR A 20 4.33 5.67 -5.31
N ASP A 21 4.19 4.66 -4.46
CA ASP A 21 5.17 4.32 -3.41
C ASP A 21 5.63 2.86 -3.55
N PRO A 22 6.67 2.60 -4.37
CA PRO A 22 7.21 1.25 -4.60
C PRO A 22 7.71 0.57 -3.32
N LEU A 23 8.29 1.32 -2.38
CA LEU A 23 8.87 0.76 -1.16
C LEU A 23 7.78 0.30 -0.20
N LEU A 24 6.74 1.12 0.00
CA LEU A 24 5.56 0.75 0.79
C LEU A 24 4.85 -0.44 0.15
N TRP A 25 4.69 -0.45 -1.17
CA TRP A 25 4.04 -1.56 -1.86
C TRP A 25 4.79 -2.88 -1.66
N ARG A 26 6.11 -2.89 -1.87
CA ARG A 26 6.95 -4.08 -1.72
C ARG A 26 6.99 -4.60 -0.28
N ALA A 27 7.14 -3.72 0.70
CA ALA A 27 7.11 -4.12 2.10
C ALA A 27 5.75 -4.72 2.49
N ALA A 28 4.66 -4.12 2.04
CA ALA A 28 3.32 -4.65 2.28
C ALA A 28 3.08 -5.98 1.55
N TYR A 29 3.64 -6.16 0.35
CA TYR A 29 3.59 -7.43 -0.38
C TYR A 29 4.29 -8.56 0.39
N ASP A 30 5.50 -8.32 0.90
CA ASP A 30 6.24 -9.32 1.70
C ASP A 30 5.44 -9.77 2.93
N VAL A 31 4.76 -8.84 3.62
CA VAL A 31 3.88 -9.16 4.75
C VAL A 31 2.66 -9.95 4.29
N ALA A 32 2.03 -9.57 3.16
CA ALA A 32 0.87 -10.28 2.65
C ALA A 32 1.21 -11.74 2.28
N VAL A 33 2.37 -11.97 1.65
CA VAL A 33 2.85 -13.32 1.31
C VAL A 33 3.11 -14.15 2.57
N ALA A 34 3.78 -13.57 3.57
CA ALA A 34 4.06 -14.26 4.83
C ALA A 34 2.79 -14.64 5.63
N HIS A 35 1.68 -13.95 5.37
CA HIS A 35 0.40 -14.18 6.03
C HIS A 35 -0.65 -14.84 5.14
N GLN A 36 -0.27 -15.33 3.96
CA GLN A 36 -1.17 -16.03 3.05
C GLN A 36 -1.82 -17.23 3.80
N PRO A 37 -3.14 -17.44 3.67
CA PRO A 37 -3.80 -18.57 4.31
C PRO A 37 -3.19 -19.89 3.84
N ASP A 38 -3.01 -20.83 4.76
CA ASP A 38 -2.68 -22.22 4.43
C ASP A 38 -3.88 -22.96 3.83
N ALA A 39 -3.71 -24.24 3.52
CA ALA A 39 -4.76 -25.10 2.96
C ALA A 39 -6.02 -25.21 3.86
N THR A 40 -5.91 -24.89 5.15
CA THR A 40 -7.02 -24.89 6.11
C THR A 40 -7.64 -23.50 6.30
N GLY A 41 -7.15 -22.49 5.58
CA GLY A 41 -7.61 -21.10 5.70
C GLY A 41 -7.08 -20.40 6.95
N ARG A 42 -6.02 -20.91 7.58
CA ARG A 42 -5.39 -20.30 8.77
C ARG A 42 -4.13 -19.54 8.39
N CYS A 43 -3.79 -18.54 9.19
CA CYS A 43 -2.53 -17.82 9.01
C CYS A 43 -1.36 -18.64 9.59
N PRO A 44 -0.34 -18.99 8.79
CA PRO A 44 0.79 -19.81 9.25
C PRO A 44 1.79 -19.03 10.11
N SER A 45 1.69 -17.70 10.14
CA SER A 45 2.57 -16.84 10.94
C SER A 45 2.43 -17.16 12.42
N LEU A 46 3.55 -17.48 13.08
CA LEU A 46 3.60 -17.79 14.52
C LEU A 46 3.10 -16.62 15.39
N LEU A 47 3.24 -15.38 14.90
CA LEU A 47 2.71 -14.18 15.56
C LEU A 47 1.18 -14.14 15.57
N CYS A 48 0.54 -14.80 14.60
CA CYS A 48 -0.91 -14.92 14.52
C CYS A 48 -1.46 -16.15 15.25
N ALA A 49 -0.60 -17.04 15.75
CA ALA A 49 -0.96 -18.26 16.47
C ALA A 49 -2.06 -19.09 15.77
N GLY A 50 -2.01 -19.20 14.43
CA GLY A 50 -2.97 -19.99 13.66
C GLY A 50 -4.40 -19.43 13.59
N ARG A 51 -4.60 -18.14 13.88
CA ARG A 51 -5.91 -17.47 13.68
C ARG A 51 -6.41 -17.66 12.25
N SER A 52 -7.75 -17.71 12.11
CA SER A 52 -8.41 -17.75 10.81
C SER A 52 -8.00 -16.54 9.96
N ALA A 53 -7.68 -16.79 8.70
CA ALA A 53 -7.41 -15.72 7.75
C ALA A 53 -8.74 -15.13 7.22
N PRO A 54 -8.78 -13.83 6.87
CA PRO A 54 -7.67 -12.88 6.90
C PRO A 54 -7.37 -12.37 8.31
N CYS A 55 -6.12 -12.52 8.74
CA CYS A 55 -5.64 -11.95 10.00
C CYS A 55 -5.39 -10.44 9.86
N GLU A 56 -5.38 -9.72 10.98
CA GLU A 56 -5.18 -8.26 10.98
C GLU A 56 -3.93 -7.80 10.20
N PRO A 57 -2.74 -8.44 10.33
CA PRO A 57 -1.58 -8.05 9.54
C PRO A 57 -1.78 -8.18 8.03
N MET A 58 -2.48 -9.23 7.59
CA MET A 58 -2.81 -9.43 6.18
C MET A 58 -3.79 -8.36 5.66
N VAL A 59 -4.78 -7.97 6.48
CA VAL A 59 -5.71 -6.89 6.15
C VAL A 59 -4.96 -5.56 6.02
N ASN A 60 -4.08 -5.25 6.98
CA ASN A 60 -3.28 -4.02 7.00
C ASN A 60 -2.30 -3.98 5.82
N ALA A 61 -1.64 -5.09 5.50
CA ALA A 61 -0.77 -5.21 4.33
C ALA A 61 -1.53 -4.96 3.03
N ARG A 62 -2.70 -5.59 2.85
CA ARG A 62 -3.56 -5.34 1.68
C ARG A 62 -4.00 -3.89 1.58
N ARG A 63 -4.26 -3.23 2.71
CA ARG A 63 -4.59 -1.79 2.75
C ARG A 63 -3.39 -0.94 2.34
N ALA A 64 -2.19 -1.22 2.86
CA ALA A 64 -0.97 -0.51 2.51
C ALA A 64 -0.63 -0.65 1.02
N MET A 65 -0.79 -1.84 0.42
CA MET A 65 -0.64 -2.02 -1.03
C MET A 65 -1.61 -1.14 -1.84
N ARG A 66 -2.84 -0.91 -1.35
CA ARG A 66 -3.80 0.01 -2.01
C ARG A 66 -3.45 1.48 -1.81
N LEU A 67 -2.88 1.84 -0.67
CA LEU A 67 -2.43 3.21 -0.39
C LEU A 67 -1.15 3.58 -1.14
N ALA A 68 -0.29 2.59 -1.38
CA ALA A 68 0.93 2.73 -2.16
C ALA A 68 0.66 2.91 -3.66
N ARG A 69 -0.52 2.49 -4.12
CA ARG A 69 -1.05 2.85 -5.44
C ARG A 69 -1.55 4.27 -5.38
N GLY A 70 -1.22 5.04 -6.41
CA GLY A 70 -1.55 6.45 -6.54
C GLY A 70 -2.99 6.65 -6.16
N GLY A 71 -3.20 7.36 -5.05
CA GLY A 71 -4.50 7.84 -4.64
C GLY A 71 -5.02 8.85 -5.67
N ALA A 72 -5.42 8.36 -6.84
CA ALA A 72 -5.83 9.10 -8.03
C ALA A 72 -7.19 9.81 -7.87
N ARG A 73 -7.51 10.27 -6.65
CA ARG A 73 -8.76 11.01 -6.34
C ARG A 73 -8.61 12.11 -5.29
N ARG A 74 -7.49 12.20 -4.57
CA ARG A 74 -7.36 13.19 -3.46
C ARG A 74 -6.41 14.35 -3.74
N ALA A 75 -5.47 14.23 -4.68
CA ALA A 75 -4.60 15.35 -5.05
C ALA A 75 -5.24 16.27 -6.10
N GLU A 76 -6.01 15.71 -7.04
CA GLU A 76 -6.62 16.48 -8.15
C GLU A 76 -7.76 17.41 -7.69
N PHE A 77 -8.39 17.14 -6.54
CA PHE A 77 -9.40 18.05 -5.97
C PHE A 77 -8.79 19.30 -5.31
N ARG A 78 -7.47 19.34 -5.07
CA ARG A 78 -6.79 20.49 -4.44
C ARG A 78 -6.13 21.43 -5.44
N GLU A 79 -6.45 21.32 -6.72
CA GLU A 79 -6.06 22.30 -7.72
C GLU A 79 -7.31 22.98 -8.29
N THR A 80 -7.95 23.82 -7.47
CA THR A 80 -8.82 24.88 -7.98
C THR A 80 -7.94 26.04 -8.47
N PRO A 81 -7.83 26.32 -9.79
CA PRO A 81 -7.33 27.60 -10.28
C PRO A 81 -8.46 28.62 -10.09
N GLY A 82 -8.68 29.07 -8.86
CA GLY A 82 -9.96 29.65 -8.47
C GLY A 82 -9.90 30.88 -7.57
N ARG A 83 -8.79 31.63 -7.51
CA ARG A 83 -8.78 32.93 -6.81
C ARG A 83 -7.50 33.73 -7.10
N SER A 84 -7.51 34.62 -8.11
CA SER A 84 -6.74 35.89 -8.09
C SER A 84 -6.74 36.73 -9.39
N ALA A 85 -7.46 36.36 -10.45
CA ALA A 85 -7.51 37.20 -11.67
C ALA A 85 -8.71 38.17 -11.78
N ARG A 86 -9.65 38.18 -10.82
CA ARG A 86 -10.87 39.03 -10.89
C ARG A 86 -10.84 40.33 -10.07
N ASP A 87 -9.81 40.58 -9.26
CA ASP A 87 -9.79 41.74 -8.34
C ASP A 87 -9.12 43.01 -8.88
N ARG A 88 -8.68 43.03 -10.15
CA ARG A 88 -8.04 44.20 -10.77
C ARG A 88 -8.96 45.06 -11.65
N ARG A 89 -10.27 44.80 -11.67
CA ARG A 89 -11.22 45.47 -12.59
C ARG A 89 -12.43 46.14 -11.93
N ARG A 90 -12.39 46.43 -10.62
CA ARG A 90 -13.52 47.07 -9.92
C ARG A 90 -13.13 48.19 -8.94
N ALA A 91 -12.07 48.92 -9.26
CA ALA A 91 -11.70 50.16 -8.55
C ALA A 91 -11.18 51.24 -9.52
N ALA A 92 -11.71 51.26 -10.75
CA ALA A 92 -11.58 52.36 -11.69
C ALA A 92 -12.88 53.17 -11.67
#